data_AF-A0AAW7EAD2-F1
#
_entry.id   AF-A0AAW7EAD2-F1
#
_cell.length_a   1.000
_cell.length_b   1.000
_cell.length_c   1.000
_cell.angle_alpha   90.00
_cell.angle_beta   90.00
_cell.angle_gamma   90.00
#
_symmetry.space_group_name_H-M   'P 1'
#
loop_
_entity.id
_entity.type
_entity.pdbx_description
1 polymer ?
#
loop_
_entity_poly.entity_id
_entity_poly.type
_entity_poly.pdbx_seq_one_letter_code
_entity_poly.pdbx_strand_id
1 'polypeptide(L)'
;MTLEEILATSTESELLSCRVIDHVIILSIYHDELERVIEFKLPYISFYSTFSEHSTPAVCFMKIEKISAVLNIEHGVYVAAHSFPDFMYEIKQGLHIAYGLRSSQFQYMLRFIGVFKLNIPLRGLEDCHYSLS
;
A
#
# COMPACT_ATOMS: atom_id res chain seq x y z
N MET A 1 -7.26 10.39 16.04
CA MET A 1 -6.50 10.65 14.82
C MET A 1 -7.08 9.80 13.71
N THR A 2 -7.42 10.38 12.56
CA THR A 2 -7.98 9.66 11.41
C THR A 2 -6.87 9.07 10.54
N LEU A 3 -7.22 8.15 9.64
CA LEU A 3 -6.27 7.61 8.66
C LEU A 3 -5.70 8.71 7.77
N GLU A 4 -6.53 9.67 7.36
CA GLU A 4 -6.12 10.80 6.53
C GLU A 4 -5.08 11.68 7.24
N GLU A 5 -5.26 11.92 8.54
CA GLU A 5 -4.28 12.66 9.34
C GLU A 5 -2.95 11.91 9.39
N ILE A 6 -2.95 10.60 9.69
CA ILE A 6 -1.75 9.76 9.71
C ILE A 6 -1.00 9.81 8.37
N LEU A 7 -1.72 9.71 7.26
CA LEU A 7 -1.11 9.73 5.93
C LEU A 7 -0.58 11.12 5.57
N ALA A 8 -1.23 12.19 6.01
CA ALA A 8 -0.82 13.57 5.72
C ALA A 8 0.43 13.99 6.51
N THR A 9 0.65 13.41 7.69
CA THR A 9 1.78 13.71 8.60
C THR A 9 2.96 12.76 8.44
N SER A 10 2.85 11.74 7.60
CA SER A 10 3.96 10.82 7.32
C SER A 10 4.98 11.53 6.43
N THR A 11 6.17 11.83 6.95
CA THR A 11 7.24 12.42 6.12
C THR A 11 8.39 11.42 5.92
N GLU A 12 9.05 11.01 7.00
CA GLU A 12 10.16 10.06 7.01
C GLU A 12 9.87 8.87 7.96
N SER A 13 8.63 8.39 7.94
CA SER A 13 8.23 7.22 8.73
C SER A 13 9.03 5.97 8.35
N GLU A 14 9.18 5.00 9.24
CA GLU A 14 9.95 3.78 8.97
C GLU A 14 9.07 2.54 8.99
N LEU A 15 9.09 1.74 7.92
CA LEU A 15 8.47 0.41 7.95
C LEU A 15 9.38 -0.54 8.73
N LEU A 16 8.89 -1.00 9.88
CA LEU A 16 9.62 -1.87 10.80
C LEU A 16 9.39 -3.36 10.49
N SER A 17 8.16 -3.74 10.14
CA SER A 17 7.83 -5.13 9.79
C SER A 17 6.62 -5.22 8.85
N CYS A 18 6.56 -6.29 8.06
CA CYS A 18 5.44 -6.61 7.17
C CYS A 18 5.20 -8.12 7.21
N ARG A 19 4.28 -8.54 8.08
CA ARG A 19 4.04 -9.96 8.39
C ARG A 19 2.65 -10.37 7.94
N VAL A 20 2.49 -11.66 7.64
CA VAL A 20 1.18 -12.27 7.42
C VAL A 20 0.95 -13.29 8.52
N ILE A 21 -0.06 -13.04 9.36
CA ILE A 21 -0.44 -13.91 10.48
C ILE A 21 -1.93 -14.18 10.37
N ASP A 22 -2.35 -15.45 10.38
CA ASP A 22 -3.77 -15.86 10.34
C ASP A 22 -4.61 -15.14 9.26
N HIS A 23 -4.06 -15.02 8.04
CA HIS A 23 -4.70 -14.32 6.92
C HIS A 23 -4.96 -12.82 7.18
N VAL A 24 -4.13 -12.19 8.00
CA VAL A 24 -4.09 -10.73 8.19
C VAL A 24 -2.69 -10.24 7.86
N ILE A 25 -2.60 -9.21 7.03
CA ILE A 25 -1.36 -8.48 6.81
C ILE A 25 -1.21 -7.49 7.97
N ILE A 26 -0.10 -7.59 8.69
CA ILE A 26 0.24 -6.74 9.83
C ILE A 26 1.47 -5.92 9.45
N LEU A 27 1.31 -4.60 9.42
CA LEU A 27 2.40 -3.66 9.20
C LEU A 27 2.68 -2.91 10.49
N SER A 28 3.94 -2.81 10.87
CA SER A 28 4.37 -1.96 11.98
C SER A 28 5.20 -0.83 11.42
N ILE A 29 4.75 0.41 11.62
CA ILE A 29 5.42 1.63 11.12
C ILE A 29 5.77 2.51 12.30
N TYR A 30 7.04 2.95 12.40
CA TYR A 30 7.38 4.08 13.26
C TYR A 30 6.98 5.36 12.53
N HIS A 31 6.03 6.10 13.10
CA HIS A 31 5.57 7.37 12.56
C HIS A 31 6.38 8.50 13.17
N ASP A 32 7.09 9.20 12.31
CA ASP A 32 8.03 10.28 12.60
C ASP A 32 7.37 11.44 13.36
N GLU A 33 6.30 12.05 12.85
CA GLU A 33 5.66 13.20 13.52
C GLU A 33 5.01 12.86 14.87
N LEU A 34 4.53 11.62 15.03
CA LEU A 34 3.86 11.18 16.26
C LEU A 34 4.82 10.58 17.29
N GLU A 35 6.07 10.33 16.89
CA GLU A 35 7.08 9.60 17.65
C GLU A 35 6.56 8.27 18.24
N ARG A 36 5.71 7.56 17.49
CA ARG A 36 5.00 6.34 17.95
C ARG A 36 4.96 5.27 16.88
N VAL A 37 4.75 4.03 17.31
CA VAL A 37 4.51 2.92 16.40
C VAL A 37 3.01 2.84 16.08
N ILE A 38 2.70 2.74 14.80
CA ILE A 38 1.37 2.46 14.28
C ILE A 38 1.37 1.04 13.76
N GLU A 39 0.43 0.24 14.25
CA GLU A 39 0.17 -1.09 13.71
C GLU A 39 -1.04 -1.02 12.79
N PHE A 40 -0.85 -1.34 11.51
CA PHE A 40 -1.95 -1.54 10.56
C PHE A 40 -2.28 -3.01 10.44
N LYS A 41 -3.57 -3.32 10.45
CA LYS A 41 -4.15 -4.65 10.22
C LYS A 41 -5.04 -4.58 9.00
N LEU A 42 -4.69 -5.38 8.01
CA LEU A 42 -5.35 -5.40 6.70
C LEU A 42 -5.76 -6.84 6.39
N PRO A 43 -6.93 -7.06 5.76
CA PRO A 43 -7.32 -8.39 5.31
C PRO A 43 -6.28 -8.94 4.33
N TYR A 44 -5.94 -10.23 4.42
CA TYR A 44 -5.01 -10.83 3.47
C TYR A 44 -5.62 -10.86 2.07
N ILE A 45 -4.93 -10.17 1.18
CA ILE A 45 -5.09 -10.21 -0.26
C ILE A 45 -3.68 -10.29 -0.89
N SER A 46 -3.59 -10.63 -2.17
CA SER A 46 -2.30 -10.54 -2.86
C SER A 46 -1.77 -9.11 -2.81
N PHE A 47 -0.53 -8.95 -2.34
CA PHE A 47 0.16 -7.66 -2.26
C PHE A 47 1.55 -7.76 -2.89
N TYR A 48 2.06 -6.63 -3.36
CA TYR A 48 3.41 -6.54 -3.90
C TYR A 48 4.34 -5.94 -2.86
N SER A 49 5.46 -6.60 -2.58
CA SER A 49 6.48 -6.09 -1.67
C SER A 49 7.88 -6.38 -2.20
N THR A 50 8.75 -5.37 -2.17
CA THR A 50 10.20 -5.53 -2.27
C THR A 50 10.89 -5.32 -0.93
N PHE A 51 10.12 -5.16 0.15
CA PHE A 51 10.65 -5.00 1.49
C PHE A 51 11.23 -6.33 1.98
N SER A 52 12.35 -6.26 2.70
CA SER A 52 12.96 -7.41 3.37
C SER A 52 13.12 -7.10 4.85
N GLU A 53 12.55 -7.95 5.70
CA GLU A 53 12.66 -7.83 7.16
C GLU A 53 14.09 -8.05 7.67
N HIS A 54 14.99 -8.57 6.84
CA HIS A 54 16.39 -8.80 7.18
C HIS A 54 17.29 -7.57 6.95
N SER A 55 16.74 -6.50 6.37
CA SER A 55 17.43 -5.21 6.22
C SER A 55 17.06 -4.25 7.35
N THR A 56 17.92 -3.25 7.58
CA THR A 56 17.65 -2.11 8.48
C THR A 56 16.25 -1.52 8.24
N PRO A 57 15.60 -0.97 9.27
CA PRO A 57 14.36 -0.20 9.11
C PRO A 57 14.45 0.72 7.91
N ALA A 58 13.42 0.67 7.07
CA ALA A 58 13.46 1.35 5.79
C ALA A 58 12.52 2.55 5.83
N VAL A 59 13.11 3.74 5.70
CA VAL A 59 12.38 5.00 5.57
C VAL A 59 11.42 4.93 4.39
N CYS A 60 10.19 5.38 4.61
CA CYS A 60 9.12 5.36 3.65
C CYS A 60 8.11 6.49 3.90
N PHE A 61 7.49 6.91 2.80
CA PHE A 61 6.30 7.72 2.81
C PHE A 61 5.06 6.84 2.64
N MET A 62 4.00 7.11 3.41
CA MET A 62 2.72 6.43 3.29
C MET A 62 1.77 7.20 2.37
N LYS A 63 1.11 6.49 1.45
CA LYS A 63 0.12 7.08 0.56
C LYS A 63 -1.08 6.16 0.40
N ILE A 64 -2.28 6.74 0.37
CA ILE A 64 -3.46 6.07 -0.17
C ILE A 64 -3.98 6.82 -1.39
N GLU A 65 -4.30 6.11 -2.46
CA GLU A 65 -4.88 6.71 -3.66
C GLU A 65 -5.88 5.79 -4.33
N LYS A 66 -6.79 6.36 -5.12
CA LYS A 66 -7.70 5.55 -5.93
C LYS A 66 -6.89 4.78 -6.98
N ILE A 67 -7.16 3.48 -7.13
CA ILE A 67 -6.49 2.66 -8.15
C ILE A 67 -6.79 3.21 -9.55
N SER A 68 -8.02 3.69 -9.77
CA SER A 68 -8.44 4.32 -11.03
C SER A 68 -7.74 5.63 -11.37
N ALA A 69 -7.00 6.23 -10.43
CA ALA A 69 -6.18 7.40 -10.70
C ALA A 69 -4.83 7.03 -11.35
N VAL A 70 -4.42 5.76 -11.26
CA VAL A 70 -3.09 5.30 -11.70
C VAL A 70 -3.14 4.11 -12.66
N LEU A 71 -4.30 3.47 -12.83
CA LEU A 71 -4.51 2.37 -13.78
C LEU A 71 -5.77 2.58 -14.61
N ASN A 72 -5.74 2.08 -15.84
CA ASN A 72 -6.89 2.06 -16.73
C ASN A 72 -7.92 1.01 -16.30
N ILE A 73 -9.20 1.25 -16.65
CA ILE A 73 -10.30 0.31 -16.42
C ILE A 73 -10.91 -0.07 -17.76
N GLU A 74 -10.98 -1.37 -18.03
CA GLU A 74 -11.71 -1.95 -19.16
C GLU A 74 -12.69 -2.99 -18.65
N HIS A 75 -13.93 -2.96 -19.13
CA HIS A 75 -14.97 -3.91 -18.73
C HIS A 75 -15.13 -4.09 -17.20
N GLY A 76 -14.85 -3.01 -16.43
CA GLY A 76 -14.96 -2.99 -14.98
C GLY A 76 -13.78 -3.60 -14.22
N VAL A 77 -12.71 -4.02 -14.89
CA VAL A 77 -11.46 -4.51 -14.27
C VAL A 77 -10.30 -3.59 -14.58
N TYR A 78 -9.32 -3.54 -13.67
CA TYR A 78 -8.08 -2.81 -13.94
C TYR A 78 -7.21 -3.56 -14.95
N VAL A 79 -6.66 -2.84 -15.91
CA VAL A 79 -5.83 -3.41 -16.98
C VAL A 79 -4.50 -2.67 -17.10
N ALA A 80 -3.53 -3.36 -17.69
CA ALA A 80 -2.24 -2.78 -18.04
C ALA A 80 -2.38 -1.64 -19.06
N ALA A 81 -1.51 -0.65 -18.98
CA ALA A 81 -1.36 0.34 -20.05
C ALA A 81 -1.02 -0.34 -21.39
N HIS A 82 -1.57 0.20 -22.49
CA HIS A 82 -1.31 -0.30 -23.83
C HIS A 82 0.09 0.07 -24.35
N SER A 83 0.65 1.17 -23.85
CA SER A 83 1.99 1.61 -24.24
C SER A 83 3.04 0.85 -23.42
N PHE A 84 4.10 0.37 -24.09
CA PHE A 84 5.17 -0.34 -23.39
C PHE A 84 5.87 0.51 -22.31
N PRO A 85 6.20 1.81 -22.54
CA PRO A 85 6.79 2.65 -21.50
C PRO A 85 5.92 2.77 -20.23
N ASP A 86 4.62 2.96 -20.39
CA ASP A 86 3.70 3.11 -19.27
C ASP A 86 3.49 1.78 -18.56
N PHE A 87 3.36 0.68 -19.32
CA PHE A 87 3.29 -0.67 -18.74
C PHE A 87 4.52 -0.97 -17.89
N MET A 88 5.73 -0.69 -18.38
CA MET A 88 6.96 -0.89 -17.62
C MET A 88 7.01 -0.01 -16.36
N TYR A 89 6.46 1.21 -16.43
CA TYR A 89 6.29 2.05 -15.26
C TYR A 89 5.35 1.39 -14.24
N GLU A 90 4.17 0.90 -14.66
CA GLU A 90 3.21 0.21 -13.79
C GLU A 90 3.81 -1.03 -13.12
N ILE A 91 4.57 -1.85 -13.87
CA ILE A 91 5.32 -2.99 -13.32
C ILE A 91 6.32 -2.52 -12.27
N LYS A 92 7.19 -1.55 -12.60
CA LYS A 92 8.23 -1.04 -11.69
C LYS A 92 7.62 -0.43 -10.45
N GLN A 93 6.46 0.21 -10.55
CA GLN A 93 5.75 0.78 -9.41
C GLN A 93 4.97 -0.24 -8.60
N GLY A 94 4.90 -1.50 -9.04
CA GLY A 94 4.15 -2.56 -8.36
C GLY A 94 2.63 -2.44 -8.50
N LEU A 95 2.15 -1.65 -9.48
CA LEU A 95 0.71 -1.43 -9.71
C LEU A 95 0.03 -2.64 -10.35
N HIS A 96 0.82 -3.48 -11.03
CA HIS A 96 0.38 -4.72 -11.65
C HIS A 96 -0.33 -5.69 -10.70
N ILE A 97 -0.13 -5.55 -9.38
CA ILE A 97 -0.86 -6.32 -8.37
C ILE A 97 -2.38 -6.10 -8.44
N ALA A 98 -2.83 -4.97 -8.99
CA ALA A 98 -4.26 -4.67 -9.16
C ALA A 98 -4.83 -5.12 -10.50
N TYR A 99 -4.02 -5.60 -11.46
CA TYR A 99 -4.55 -6.07 -12.74
C TYR A 99 -5.54 -7.21 -12.55
N GLY A 100 -6.66 -7.15 -13.27
CA GLY A 100 -7.76 -8.12 -13.17
C GLY A 100 -8.66 -7.96 -11.94
N LEU A 101 -8.30 -7.12 -10.97
CA LEU A 101 -9.22 -6.80 -9.87
C LEU A 101 -10.41 -5.99 -10.39
N ARG A 102 -11.60 -6.27 -9.84
CA ARG A 102 -12.82 -5.52 -10.17
C ARG A 102 -12.76 -4.13 -9.53
N SER A 103 -12.88 -3.09 -10.35
CA SER A 103 -12.89 -1.68 -9.92
C SER A 103 -14.05 -1.34 -8.98
N SER A 104 -15.17 -2.06 -9.09
CA SER A 104 -16.31 -1.93 -8.17
C SER A 104 -16.05 -2.52 -6.78
N GLN A 105 -15.04 -3.39 -6.65
CA GLN A 105 -14.71 -4.08 -5.40
C GLN A 105 -13.45 -3.52 -4.77
N PHE A 106 -12.43 -3.16 -5.56
CA PHE A 106 -11.16 -2.62 -5.08
C PHE A 106 -11.02 -1.18 -5.56
N GLN A 107 -11.06 -0.24 -4.62
CA GLN A 107 -11.13 1.19 -4.94
C GLN A 107 -9.81 1.91 -4.67
N TYR A 108 -9.06 1.48 -3.66
CA TYR A 108 -7.88 2.18 -3.17
C TYR A 108 -6.63 1.31 -3.22
N MET A 109 -5.47 1.95 -3.31
CA MET A 109 -4.17 1.33 -3.13
C MET A 109 -3.50 2.00 -1.93
N LEU A 110 -3.21 1.24 -0.88
CA LEU A 110 -2.29 1.66 0.17
C LEU A 110 -0.86 1.37 -0.28
N ARG A 111 0.00 2.38 -0.18
CA ARG A 111 1.35 2.37 -0.72
C ARG A 111 2.34 2.85 0.32
N PHE A 112 3.46 2.15 0.40
CA PHE A 112 4.64 2.60 1.13
C PHE A 112 5.76 2.77 0.11
N ILE A 113 6.28 4.00 0.05
CA ILE A 113 7.21 4.44 -0.99
C ILE A 113 8.51 4.83 -0.30
N GLY A 114 9.57 4.05 -0.54
CA GLY A 114 10.91 4.34 -0.03
C GLY A 114 11.97 3.65 -0.87
N VAL A 115 13.04 3.18 -0.21
CA VAL A 115 14.03 2.28 -0.83
C VAL A 115 13.41 0.92 -1.23
N PHE A 116 12.22 0.63 -0.72
CA PHE A 116 11.38 -0.49 -1.08
C PHE A 116 10.03 0.00 -1.61
N LYS A 117 9.23 -0.94 -2.11
CA LYS A 117 7.84 -0.71 -2.49
C LYS A 117 6.97 -1.73 -1.82
N LEU A 118 5.87 -1.27 -1.24
CA LEU A 118 4.78 -2.11 -0.75
C LEU A 118 3.49 -1.52 -1.28
N ASN A 119 2.71 -2.31 -2.03
CA ASN A 119 1.41 -1.91 -2.53
C ASN A 119 0.37 -2.96 -2.13
N ILE A 120 -0.70 -2.50 -1.50
CA ILE A 120 -1.79 -3.32 -1.01
C ILE A 120 -3.09 -2.73 -1.56
N PRO A 121 -3.76 -3.42 -2.51
CA PRO A 121 -5.10 -3.02 -2.93
C PRO A 121 -6.06 -3.04 -1.73
N LEU A 122 -7.08 -2.20 -1.72
CA LEU A 122 -8.08 -2.17 -0.65
C LEU A 122 -9.47 -2.08 -1.26
N ARG A 123 -10.44 -2.74 -0.64
CA ARG A 123 -11.83 -2.66 -1.10
C ARG A 123 -12.42 -1.29 -0.82
N GLY A 124 -12.14 -0.80 0.38
CA GLY A 124 -12.44 0.54 0.84
C GLY A 124 -11.45 0.98 1.92
N LEU A 125 -11.64 2.18 2.46
CA LEU A 125 -10.79 2.71 3.53
C LEU A 125 -11.02 1.97 4.86
N GLU A 126 -12.21 1.39 5.01
CA GLU A 126 -12.64 0.60 6.17
C GLU A 126 -11.83 -0.70 6.37
N ASP A 127 -11.17 -1.20 5.31
CA ASP A 127 -10.26 -2.36 5.40
C ASP A 127 -8.97 -2.03 6.18
N CYS A 128 -8.69 -0.75 6.41
CA CYS A 128 -7.49 -0.25 7.05
C CYS A 128 -7.72 0.00 8.55
N HIS A 129 -7.59 -1.04 9.36
CA HIS A 129 -7.62 -0.90 10.82
C HIS A 129 -6.24 -0.54 11.34
N TYR A 130 -6.16 0.39 12.29
CA TYR A 130 -4.91 0.76 12.92
C TYR A 130 -5.04 0.99 14.42
N SER A 131 -3.93 0.77 15.13
CA SER A 131 -3.79 1.09 16.55
C SER A 131 -2.45 1.77 16.82
N LEU A 132 -2.46 2.71 17.77
CA LEU A 132 -1.28 3.39 18.26
C LEU A 132 -0.72 2.61 19.46
N SER A 133 0.57 2.27 19.42
CA SER A 133 1.31 1.69 20.55
C SER A 133 2.27 2.68 21.19
#